data_AF-A0A6S7BP53-F1
#
_entry.id   AF-A0A6S7BP53-F1
#
_cell.length_a   1.000
_cell.length_b   1.000
_cell.length_c   1.000
_cell.angle_alpha   90.00
_cell.angle_beta   90.00
_cell.angle_gamma   90.00
#
_symmetry.space_group_name_H-M   'P 1'
#
loop_
_entity.id
_entity.type
_entity.pdbx_description
1 polymer ?
#
loop_
_entity_poly.entity_id
_entity_poly.type
_entity_poly.pdbx_seq_one_letter_code
_entity_poly.pdbx_strand_id
1 'polypeptide(L)'
;MSHRIRPAIRRLEAAFFICYALCSVTDQLLSTLGDWIRKAIRTANDRVAASRPDRKAQLRDFATAVKTLAGNKDLTRDALVKQLCELADAALEQDVPSRTSLMRTQLVSKRRVARALLAKLLDLPFQAQAAHPVMDALVLLGKLYANKAVGLPPDTGIPLGRAWQRMIAGENRGDALIAFEWATLFALRVALRNGSVYVEHSFSFRSLGMLLIHSNNS
;
A
#
# COMPACT_ATOMS: atom_id res chain seq x y z
N MET A 1 47.68 26.21 28.04
CA MET A 1 47.11 24.85 27.79
C MET A 1 45.67 24.87 27.24
N SER A 2 45.28 25.85 26.39
CA SER A 2 43.87 26.04 25.91
C SER A 2 43.63 25.68 24.42
N HIS A 3 44.69 25.58 23.61
CA HIS A 3 44.55 25.37 22.16
C HIS A 3 44.17 23.94 21.73
N ARG A 4 44.32 22.93 22.60
CA ARG A 4 43.93 21.54 22.29
C ARG A 4 42.45 21.23 22.55
N ILE A 5 41.81 21.96 23.46
CA ILE A 5 40.42 21.71 23.87
C ILE A 5 39.42 22.27 22.84
N ARG A 6 39.70 23.45 22.28
CA ARG A 6 38.88 24.12 21.26
C ARG A 6 38.66 23.32 19.95
N PRO A 7 39.67 22.65 19.36
CA PRO A 7 39.46 21.78 18.21
C PRO A 7 38.73 20.48 18.56
N ALA A 8 38.83 19.98 19.80
CA ALA A 8 38.05 18.81 20.23
C ALA A 8 36.56 19.16 20.38
N ILE A 9 36.24 20.32 20.95
CA ILE A 9 34.86 20.82 21.07
C ILE A 9 34.23 21.04 19.69
N ARG A 10 34.93 21.68 18.75
CA ARG A 10 34.43 21.88 17.38
C ARG A 10 34.15 20.58 16.62
N ARG A 11 34.93 19.52 16.89
CA ARG A 11 34.67 18.19 16.31
C ARG A 11 33.41 17.56 16.91
N LEU A 12 33.21 17.71 18.21
CA LEU A 12 31.99 17.24 18.88
C LEU A 12 30.76 18.01 18.36
N GLU A 13 30.83 19.34 18.29
CA GLU A 13 29.76 20.19 17.74
C GLU A 13 29.43 19.79 16.30
N ALA A 14 30.43 19.59 15.45
CA ALA A 14 30.22 19.13 14.08
C ALA A 14 29.60 17.73 14.02
N ALA A 15 30.05 16.79 14.86
CA ALA A 15 29.48 15.44 14.94
C ALA A 15 28.02 15.49 15.40
N PHE A 16 27.69 16.26 16.45
CA PHE A 16 26.31 16.43 16.92
C PHE A 16 25.44 17.10 15.86
N PHE A 17 25.94 18.12 15.18
CA PHE A 17 25.23 18.76 14.09
C PHE A 17 24.93 17.77 12.96
N ILE A 18 25.91 16.96 12.54
CA ILE A 18 25.72 15.94 11.50
C ILE A 18 24.72 14.88 11.95
N CYS A 19 24.84 14.35 13.17
CA CYS A 19 23.90 13.37 13.71
C CYS A 19 22.48 13.94 13.79
N TYR A 20 22.33 15.17 14.27
CA TYR A 20 21.05 15.85 14.34
C TYR A 20 20.45 16.08 12.95
N ALA A 21 21.24 16.58 12.00
CA ALA A 21 20.81 16.81 10.63
C ALA A 21 20.40 15.49 9.96
N LEU A 22 21.16 14.42 10.14
CA LEU A 22 20.82 13.09 9.63
C LEU A 22 19.48 12.59 10.19
N CYS A 23 19.28 12.71 11.50
CA CYS A 23 18.02 12.32 12.13
C CYS A 23 16.84 13.16 11.62
N SER A 24 17.00 14.47 11.54
CA SER A 24 15.97 15.41 11.07
C SER A 24 15.57 15.14 9.62
N VAL A 25 16.56 14.93 8.73
CA VAL A 25 16.32 14.61 7.32
C VAL A 25 15.64 13.25 7.16
N THR A 26 16.04 12.25 7.96
CA THR A 26 15.41 10.92 7.97
C THR A 26 13.94 11.01 8.37
N ASP A 27 13.63 11.76 9.43
CA ASP A 27 12.25 11.97 9.89
C ASP A 27 11.41 12.67 8.82
N GLN A 28 11.93 13.73 8.19
CA GLN A 28 11.24 14.47 7.15
C GLN A 28 10.98 13.58 5.91
N LEU A 29 11.96 12.77 5.51
CA LEU A 29 11.83 11.83 4.40
C LEU A 29 10.72 10.81 4.67
N LEU A 30 10.73 10.15 5.83
CA LEU A 30 9.76 9.13 6.20
C LEU A 30 8.35 9.71 6.36
N SER A 31 8.22 10.92 6.90
CA SER A 31 6.94 11.64 6.98
C SER A 31 6.39 11.96 5.59
N THR A 32 7.22 12.54 4.72
CA THR A 32 6.85 12.88 3.33
C THR A 32 6.46 11.64 2.54
N LEU A 33 7.18 10.52 2.73
CA LEU A 33 6.83 9.23 2.15
C LEU A 33 5.44 8.77 2.63
N GLY A 34 5.19 8.83 3.94
CA GLY A 34 3.90 8.46 4.51
C GLY A 34 2.73 9.26 3.92
N ASP A 35 2.92 10.56 3.72
CA ASP A 35 1.96 11.44 3.06
C ASP A 35 1.78 11.15 1.58
N TRP A 36 2.86 10.89 0.87
CA TRP A 36 2.82 10.52 -0.53
C TRP A 36 2.04 9.21 -0.73
N ILE A 37 2.32 8.17 0.08
CA ILE A 37 1.60 6.89 0.04
C ILE A 37 0.10 7.14 0.28
N ARG A 38 -0.25 7.91 1.32
CA ARG A 38 -1.65 8.29 1.60
C ARG A 38 -2.31 8.99 0.40
N LYS A 39 -1.63 9.94 -0.21
CA LYS A 39 -2.13 10.70 -1.36
C LYS A 39 -2.33 9.80 -2.58
N ALA A 40 -1.35 8.93 -2.88
CA ALA A 40 -1.42 8.00 -4.00
C ALA A 40 -2.64 7.07 -3.89
N ILE A 41 -2.93 6.59 -2.68
CA ILE A 41 -4.11 5.77 -2.36
C ILE A 41 -5.40 6.54 -2.58
N ARG A 42 -5.50 7.73 -1.99
CA ARG A 42 -6.71 8.56 -2.13
C ARG A 42 -7.00 8.83 -3.59
N THR A 43 -6.02 9.30 -4.34
CA THR A 43 -6.18 9.56 -5.78
C THR A 43 -6.59 8.30 -6.56
N ALA A 44 -6.03 7.12 -6.24
CA ALA A 44 -6.46 5.88 -6.88
C ALA A 44 -7.93 5.57 -6.55
N ASN A 45 -8.32 5.70 -5.27
CA ASN A 45 -9.70 5.48 -4.83
C ASN A 45 -10.70 6.47 -5.43
N ASP A 46 -10.32 7.75 -5.53
CA ASP A 46 -11.16 8.81 -6.07
C ASP A 46 -11.40 8.59 -7.57
N ARG A 47 -10.36 8.18 -8.31
CA ARG A 47 -10.49 7.81 -9.73
C ARG A 47 -11.39 6.60 -9.92
N VAL A 48 -11.26 5.57 -9.08
CA VAL A 48 -12.14 4.40 -9.12
C VAL A 48 -13.58 4.79 -8.81
N ALA A 49 -13.79 5.69 -7.85
CA ALA A 49 -15.13 6.18 -7.53
C ALA A 49 -15.73 6.98 -8.69
N ALA A 50 -14.93 7.80 -9.37
CA ALA A 50 -15.35 8.60 -10.52
C ALA A 50 -15.61 7.75 -11.78
N SER A 51 -14.85 6.68 -12.01
CA SER A 51 -15.02 5.80 -13.18
C SER A 51 -16.13 4.76 -13.01
N ARG A 52 -16.73 4.64 -11.81
CA ARG A 52 -17.78 3.65 -11.58
C ARG A 52 -19.13 4.22 -12.03
N PRO A 53 -19.92 3.48 -12.85
CA PRO A 53 -21.31 3.85 -13.07
C PRO A 53 -22.05 3.90 -11.73
N ASP A 54 -22.94 4.89 -11.55
CA ASP A 54 -23.67 5.06 -10.31
C ASP A 54 -24.47 3.78 -10.02
N ARG A 55 -24.02 3.01 -9.02
CA ARG A 55 -24.64 1.74 -8.62
C ARG A 55 -26.11 1.96 -8.25
N LYS A 56 -26.45 3.15 -7.74
CA LYS A 56 -27.81 3.54 -7.42
C LYS A 56 -28.64 3.79 -8.68
N ALA A 57 -28.04 4.36 -9.73
CA ALA A 57 -28.68 4.49 -11.04
C ALA A 57 -28.91 3.11 -11.67
N GLN A 58 -27.89 2.23 -11.70
CA GLN A 58 -28.04 0.86 -12.22
C GLN A 58 -29.15 0.06 -11.50
N LEU A 59 -29.21 0.16 -10.17
CA LEU A 59 -30.25 -0.51 -9.39
C LEU A 59 -31.65 0.07 -9.67
N ARG A 60 -31.75 1.40 -9.90
CA ARG A 60 -32.99 2.06 -10.29
C ARG A 60 -33.42 1.66 -11.70
N ASP A 61 -32.49 1.56 -12.64
CA ASP A 61 -32.76 1.15 -14.01
C ASP A 61 -33.26 -0.30 -14.04
N PHE A 62 -32.60 -1.20 -13.30
CA PHE A 62 -33.06 -2.57 -13.10
C PHE A 62 -34.44 -2.63 -12.46
N ALA A 63 -34.68 -1.92 -11.35
CA ALA A 63 -35.98 -1.89 -10.69
C ALA A 63 -37.08 -1.31 -11.58
N THR A 64 -36.75 -0.33 -12.42
CA THR A 64 -37.67 0.26 -13.41
C THR A 64 -37.99 -0.77 -14.49
N ALA A 65 -37.00 -1.48 -15.01
CA ALA A 65 -37.20 -2.53 -16.00
C ALA A 65 -38.00 -3.74 -15.47
N VAL A 66 -37.81 -4.12 -14.20
CA VAL A 66 -38.65 -5.12 -13.53
C VAL A 66 -40.09 -4.61 -13.39
N LYS A 67 -40.28 -3.34 -13.01
CA LYS A 67 -41.61 -2.74 -12.85
C LYS A 67 -42.37 -2.61 -14.17
N THR A 68 -41.69 -2.26 -15.26
CA THR A 68 -42.29 -2.19 -16.60
C THR A 68 -42.70 -3.57 -17.09
N LEU A 69 -41.86 -4.59 -16.86
CA LEU A 69 -42.15 -5.96 -17.22
C LEU A 69 -43.34 -6.52 -16.43
N ALA A 70 -43.37 -6.31 -15.11
CA ALA A 70 -44.46 -6.75 -14.24
C ALA A 70 -45.79 -6.02 -14.51
N GLY A 71 -45.74 -4.80 -15.06
CA GLY A 71 -46.92 -4.02 -15.43
C GLY A 71 -47.50 -4.37 -16.81
N ASN A 72 -46.80 -5.17 -17.62
CA ASN A 72 -47.22 -5.48 -18.97
C ASN A 72 -48.23 -6.65 -18.97
N LYS A 73 -49.50 -6.31 -19.22
CA LYS A 73 -50.64 -7.25 -19.15
C LYS A 73 -50.81 -8.13 -20.40
N ASP A 74 -50.06 -7.82 -21.46
CA ASP A 74 -50.16 -8.51 -22.75
C ASP A 74 -49.26 -9.74 -22.82
N LEU A 75 -48.39 -9.94 -21.80
CA LEU A 75 -47.50 -11.08 -21.71
C LEU A 75 -48.15 -12.26 -20.99
N THR A 76 -47.97 -13.45 -21.57
CA THR A 76 -48.29 -14.71 -20.90
C THR A 76 -47.34 -14.93 -19.71
N ARG A 77 -47.81 -15.65 -18.69
CA ARG A 77 -47.04 -15.90 -17.46
C ARG A 77 -45.66 -16.51 -17.72
N ASP A 78 -45.57 -17.47 -18.65
CA ASP A 78 -44.29 -18.10 -19.02
C ASP A 78 -43.34 -17.14 -19.74
N ALA A 79 -43.86 -16.26 -20.60
CA ALA A 79 -43.06 -15.25 -21.28
C ALA A 79 -42.50 -14.21 -20.29
N LEU A 80 -43.30 -13.83 -19.29
CA LEU A 80 -42.87 -12.93 -18.21
C LEU A 80 -41.77 -13.54 -17.34
N VAL A 81 -41.91 -14.82 -16.95
CA VAL A 81 -40.88 -15.53 -16.18
C VAL A 81 -39.58 -15.62 -16.97
N LYS A 82 -39.66 -15.95 -18.27
CA LYS A 82 -38.49 -16.03 -19.15
C LYS A 82 -37.76 -14.69 -19.26
N GLN A 83 -38.49 -13.59 -19.48
CA GLN A 83 -37.90 -12.25 -19.60
C GLN A 83 -37.33 -11.73 -18.26
N LEU A 84 -37.92 -12.11 -17.11
CA LEU A 84 -37.34 -11.81 -15.80
C LEU A 84 -36.03 -12.57 -15.57
N CYS A 85 -35.95 -13.84 -15.97
CA CYS A 85 -34.72 -14.61 -15.91
C CYS A 85 -33.63 -13.99 -16.80
N GLU A 86 -33.94 -13.68 -18.05
CA GLU A 86 -32.99 -13.03 -18.97
C GLU A 86 -32.48 -11.68 -18.44
N LEU A 87 -33.36 -10.89 -17.80
CA LEU A 87 -33.00 -9.60 -17.22
C LEU A 87 -32.16 -9.74 -15.94
N ALA A 88 -32.43 -10.77 -15.13
CA ALA A 88 -31.61 -11.12 -13.97
C ALA A 88 -30.24 -11.64 -14.38
N ASP A 89 -30.18 -12.52 -15.39
CA ASP A 89 -28.95 -13.08 -15.93
C ASP A 89 -28.06 -11.98 -16.51
N ALA A 90 -28.63 -11.06 -17.30
CA ALA A 90 -27.89 -9.90 -17.83
C ALA A 90 -27.35 -8.97 -16.72
N ALA A 91 -28.07 -8.84 -15.60
CA ALA A 91 -27.62 -8.06 -14.45
C ALA A 91 -26.54 -8.79 -13.62
N LEU A 92 -26.57 -10.12 -13.60
CA LEU A 92 -25.57 -10.97 -12.93
C LEU A 92 -24.30 -11.13 -13.76
N GLU A 93 -24.41 -11.18 -15.10
CA GLU A 93 -23.29 -11.24 -16.06
C GLU A 93 -22.55 -9.91 -16.18
N GLN A 94 -23.16 -8.78 -15.78
CA GLN A 94 -22.44 -7.53 -15.56
C GLN A 94 -21.52 -7.66 -14.34
N ASP A 95 -20.43 -8.40 -14.49
CA ASP A 95 -19.36 -8.50 -13.51
C ASP A 95 -18.57 -7.19 -13.49
N VAL A 96 -19.14 -6.18 -12.83
CA VAL A 96 -18.53 -4.88 -12.66
C VAL A 96 -17.26 -5.08 -11.85
N PRO A 97 -16.06 -4.79 -12.41
CA PRO A 97 -14.81 -5.06 -11.73
C PRO A 97 -14.82 -4.45 -10.33
N SER A 98 -14.54 -5.29 -9.32
CA SER A 98 -14.65 -4.88 -7.92
C SER A 98 -13.83 -3.60 -7.66
N ARG A 99 -14.31 -2.75 -6.74
CA ARG A 99 -13.63 -1.50 -6.35
C ARG A 99 -12.15 -1.73 -6.05
N THR A 100 -11.83 -2.85 -5.43
CA THR A 100 -10.45 -3.24 -5.12
C THR A 100 -9.67 -3.61 -6.38
N SER A 101 -10.26 -4.34 -7.34
CA SER A 101 -9.63 -4.63 -8.64
C SER A 101 -9.27 -3.35 -9.41
N LEU A 102 -10.20 -2.39 -9.51
CA LEU A 102 -9.96 -1.12 -10.20
C LEU A 102 -8.90 -0.25 -9.51
N MET A 103 -8.90 -0.21 -8.17
CA MET A 103 -7.87 0.49 -7.38
C MET A 103 -6.49 -0.07 -7.70
N ARG A 104 -6.41 -1.38 -7.85
CA ARG A 104 -5.16 -2.09 -8.14
C ARG A 104 -4.67 -1.83 -9.56
N THR A 105 -5.55 -1.84 -10.57
CA THR A 105 -5.20 -1.42 -11.94
C THR A 105 -4.63 -0.01 -11.97
N GLN A 106 -5.25 0.91 -11.21
CA GLN A 106 -4.75 2.28 -11.08
C GLN A 106 -3.39 2.35 -10.37
N LEU A 107 -3.10 1.49 -9.41
CA LEU A 107 -1.80 1.45 -8.72
C LEU A 107 -0.70 0.78 -9.57
N VAL A 108 -1.07 -0.23 -10.37
CA VAL A 108 -0.18 -0.85 -11.36
C VAL A 108 0.30 0.18 -12.39
N SER A 109 -0.56 1.13 -12.79
CA SER A 109 -0.16 2.24 -13.66
C SER A 109 0.97 3.12 -13.09
N LYS A 110 1.15 3.14 -11.76
CA LYS A 110 2.19 3.90 -11.05
C LYS A 110 3.44 3.10 -10.69
N ARG A 111 3.63 1.92 -11.31
CA ARG A 111 4.78 1.00 -11.11
C ARG A 111 6.13 1.71 -10.97
N ARG A 112 6.46 2.58 -11.92
CA ARG A 112 7.80 3.22 -11.98
C ARG A 112 8.12 4.03 -10.72
N VAL A 113 7.12 4.72 -10.18
CA VAL A 113 7.29 5.57 -8.99
C VAL A 113 7.43 4.74 -7.73
N ALA A 114 6.58 3.71 -7.56
CA ALA A 114 6.66 2.80 -6.41
C ALA A 114 8.03 2.10 -6.33
N ARG A 115 8.50 1.57 -7.47
CA ARG A 115 9.81 0.93 -7.58
C ARG A 115 10.96 1.89 -7.28
N ALA A 116 10.94 3.09 -7.87
CA ALA A 116 11.99 4.09 -7.63
C ALA A 116 12.08 4.50 -6.15
N LEU A 117 10.93 4.68 -5.49
CA LEU A 117 10.89 4.97 -4.06
C LEU A 117 11.42 3.81 -3.23
N LEU A 118 10.94 2.59 -3.46
CA LEU A 118 11.45 1.41 -2.76
C LEU A 118 12.96 1.23 -2.93
N ALA A 119 13.49 1.46 -4.13
CA ALA A 119 14.92 1.37 -4.37
C ALA A 119 15.72 2.32 -3.47
N LYS A 120 15.22 3.53 -3.22
CA LYS A 120 15.84 4.48 -2.27
C LYS A 120 15.63 4.10 -0.81
N LEU A 121 14.50 3.49 -0.48
CA LEU A 121 14.23 3.05 0.89
C LEU A 121 15.11 1.86 1.28
N LEU A 122 15.51 1.01 0.34
CA LEU A 122 16.40 -0.11 0.62
C LEU A 122 17.80 0.32 1.08
N ASP A 123 18.19 1.58 0.83
CA ASP A 123 19.44 2.15 1.35
C ASP A 123 19.33 2.54 2.84
N LEU A 124 18.12 2.59 3.41
CA LEU A 124 17.91 2.92 4.82
C LEU A 124 18.08 1.67 5.70
N PRO A 125 18.77 1.79 6.84
CA PRO A 125 18.98 0.68 7.77
C PRO A 125 17.75 0.47 8.65
N PHE A 126 16.65 -0.01 8.05
CA PHE A 126 15.48 -0.42 8.80
C PHE A 126 15.82 -1.56 9.76
N GLN A 127 15.25 -1.51 10.95
CA GLN A 127 15.38 -2.53 11.98
C GLN A 127 14.01 -2.87 12.54
N ALA A 128 13.86 -4.08 13.09
CA ALA A 128 12.66 -4.53 13.79
C ALA A 128 13.07 -5.24 15.08
N GLN A 129 12.28 -5.07 16.15
CA GLN A 129 12.58 -5.69 17.44
C GLN A 129 12.38 -7.22 17.43
N ALA A 130 11.53 -7.71 16.52
CA ALA A 130 11.21 -9.11 16.33
C ALA A 130 11.13 -9.43 14.83
N ALA A 131 11.06 -10.72 14.48
CA ALA A 131 10.82 -11.15 13.11
C ALA A 131 9.57 -10.47 12.55
N HIS A 132 9.70 -9.79 11.41
CA HIS A 132 8.65 -8.94 10.87
C HIS A 132 8.54 -9.11 9.35
N PRO A 133 7.34 -9.43 8.79
CA PRO A 133 7.16 -9.70 7.37
C PRO A 133 7.64 -8.59 6.43
N VAL A 134 7.62 -7.34 6.88
CA VAL A 134 8.15 -6.20 6.09
C VAL A 134 9.66 -6.29 5.91
N MET A 135 10.40 -6.75 6.92
CA MET A 135 11.85 -6.91 6.82
C MET A 135 12.18 -7.99 5.79
N ASP A 136 11.47 -9.12 5.83
CA ASP A 136 11.61 -10.19 4.84
C ASP A 136 11.29 -9.69 3.42
N ALA A 137 10.25 -8.86 3.28
CA ALA A 137 9.88 -8.27 2.01
C ALA A 137 10.93 -7.30 1.46
N LEU A 138 11.53 -6.46 2.32
CA LEU A 138 12.61 -5.55 1.93
C LEU A 138 13.85 -6.33 1.49
N VAL A 139 14.23 -7.39 2.20
CA VAL A 139 15.33 -8.27 1.81
C VAL A 139 15.08 -8.92 0.45
N LEU A 140 13.86 -9.44 0.23
CA LEU A 140 13.49 -10.03 -1.05
C LEU A 140 13.53 -8.99 -2.19
N LEU A 141 12.96 -7.81 -1.98
CA LEU A 141 13.00 -6.72 -2.97
C LEU A 141 14.43 -6.28 -3.30
N GLY A 142 15.31 -6.20 -2.31
CA GLY A 142 16.73 -5.91 -2.53
C GLY A 142 17.39 -6.92 -3.47
N LYS A 143 17.17 -8.22 -3.24
CA LYS A 143 17.66 -9.28 -4.13
C LYS A 143 17.07 -9.17 -5.53
N LEU A 144 15.76 -8.93 -5.64
CA LEU A 144 15.07 -8.82 -6.92
C LEU A 144 15.57 -7.61 -7.74
N TYR A 145 15.81 -6.47 -7.09
CA TYR A 145 16.29 -5.27 -7.76
C TYR A 145 17.75 -5.40 -8.19
N ALA A 146 18.62 -5.99 -7.35
CA ALA A 146 20.00 -6.29 -7.72
C ALA A 146 20.07 -7.19 -8.97
N ASN A 147 19.17 -8.17 -9.06
CA ASN A 147 19.07 -9.09 -10.19
C ASN A 147 18.24 -8.54 -11.37
N LYS A 148 17.76 -7.28 -11.30
CA LYS A 148 16.88 -6.65 -12.29
C LYS A 148 15.65 -7.50 -12.65
N ALA A 149 15.13 -8.25 -11.67
CA ALA A 149 14.00 -9.14 -11.86
C ALA A 149 12.75 -8.36 -12.34
N VAL A 150 12.06 -8.94 -13.32
CA VAL A 150 10.85 -8.35 -13.91
C VAL A 150 9.55 -8.91 -13.32
N GLY A 151 9.63 -9.97 -12.52
CA GLY A 151 8.49 -10.61 -11.89
C GLY A 151 8.82 -11.14 -10.50
N LEU A 152 7.77 -11.44 -9.74
CA LEU A 152 7.88 -12.02 -8.41
C LEU A 152 8.09 -13.54 -8.52
N PRO A 153 9.01 -14.15 -7.75
CA PRO A 153 9.16 -15.60 -7.72
C PRO A 153 7.85 -16.29 -7.31
N PRO A 154 7.54 -17.46 -7.90
CA PRO A 154 6.46 -18.30 -7.40
C PRO A 154 6.72 -18.64 -5.91
N ASP A 155 5.65 -18.85 -5.15
CA ASP A 155 5.71 -19.22 -3.72
C ASP A 155 6.29 -18.16 -2.76
N THR A 156 6.15 -16.88 -3.12
CA THR A 156 6.44 -15.79 -2.17
C THR A 156 5.42 -15.79 -1.02
N GLY A 157 5.73 -16.51 0.06
CA GLY A 157 4.86 -16.72 1.23
C GLY A 157 4.83 -15.58 2.27
N ILE A 158 5.31 -14.39 1.93
CA ILE A 158 5.44 -13.28 2.88
C ILE A 158 4.07 -12.60 3.12
N PRO A 159 3.55 -12.59 4.36
CA PRO A 159 2.22 -12.08 4.64
C PRO A 159 2.20 -10.54 4.75
N LEU A 160 1.92 -9.85 3.64
CA LEU A 160 1.79 -8.38 3.58
C LEU A 160 0.32 -7.88 3.64
N GLY A 161 -0.54 -8.67 4.28
CA GLY A 161 -1.96 -8.36 4.49
C GLY A 161 -2.91 -8.91 3.42
N ARG A 162 -4.10 -9.30 3.87
CA ARG A 162 -5.13 -9.98 3.05
C ARG A 162 -5.54 -9.21 1.80
N ALA A 163 -5.50 -7.88 1.86
CA ALA A 163 -5.87 -7.01 0.75
C ALA A 163 -4.95 -7.17 -0.47
N TRP A 164 -3.70 -7.63 -0.31
CA TRP A 164 -2.74 -7.77 -1.41
C TRP A 164 -2.50 -9.21 -1.84
N GLN A 165 -2.73 -10.18 -0.94
CA GLN A 165 -2.46 -11.60 -1.15
C GLN A 165 -3.06 -12.14 -2.46
N ARG A 166 -4.30 -11.80 -2.80
CA ARG A 166 -4.93 -12.26 -4.06
C ARG A 166 -4.20 -11.79 -5.31
N MET A 167 -3.63 -10.59 -5.32
CA MET A 167 -2.86 -10.10 -6.48
C MET A 167 -1.48 -10.71 -6.55
N ILE A 168 -0.83 -10.85 -5.40
CA ILE A 168 0.49 -11.47 -5.29
C ILE A 168 0.41 -12.92 -5.80
N ALA A 169 -0.68 -13.62 -5.45
CA ALA A 169 -0.97 -14.97 -5.91
C ALA A 169 -1.55 -15.06 -7.34
N GLY A 170 -1.61 -13.96 -8.11
CA GLY A 170 -2.12 -13.99 -9.49
C GLY A 170 -1.31 -14.90 -10.42
N GLU A 171 -1.58 -14.94 -11.72
CA GLU A 171 -0.74 -15.70 -12.67
C GLU A 171 0.36 -14.82 -13.28
N ASN A 172 0.05 -13.57 -13.63
CA ASN A 172 1.05 -12.64 -14.14
C ASN A 172 2.07 -12.27 -13.04
N ARG A 173 3.33 -12.70 -13.21
CA ARG A 173 4.41 -12.45 -12.22
C ARG A 173 4.87 -11.00 -12.21
N GLY A 174 4.72 -10.27 -13.32
CA GLY A 174 5.00 -8.84 -13.38
C GLY A 174 4.03 -8.03 -12.51
N ASP A 175 2.73 -8.31 -12.65
CA ASP A 175 1.70 -7.64 -11.86
C ASP A 175 1.77 -8.02 -10.38
N ALA A 176 2.12 -9.28 -10.07
CA ALA A 176 2.37 -9.70 -8.70
C ALA A 176 3.56 -8.98 -8.06
N LEU A 177 4.63 -8.70 -8.80
CA LEU A 177 5.75 -7.90 -8.29
C LEU A 177 5.30 -6.49 -7.96
N ILE A 178 4.51 -5.85 -8.82
CA ILE A 178 4.00 -4.50 -8.58
C ILE A 178 3.06 -4.48 -7.37
N ALA A 179 2.21 -5.50 -7.24
CA ALA A 179 1.36 -5.68 -6.07
C ALA A 179 2.18 -5.87 -4.79
N PHE A 180 3.25 -6.65 -4.85
CA PHE A 180 4.16 -6.90 -3.73
C PHE A 180 4.92 -5.63 -3.32
N GLU A 181 5.39 -4.83 -4.28
CA GLU A 181 6.00 -3.52 -4.05
C GLU A 181 5.05 -2.59 -3.29
N TRP A 182 3.81 -2.43 -3.78
CA TRP A 182 2.81 -1.63 -3.09
C TRP A 182 2.44 -2.19 -1.72
N ALA A 183 2.24 -3.50 -1.60
CA ALA A 183 1.98 -4.14 -0.31
C ALA A 183 3.08 -3.85 0.71
N THR A 184 4.34 -3.90 0.28
CA THR A 184 5.52 -3.60 1.12
C THR A 184 5.52 -2.15 1.57
N LEU A 185 5.28 -1.18 0.67
CA LEU A 185 5.21 0.25 1.03
C LEU A 185 4.13 0.52 2.08
N PHE A 186 2.97 -0.11 1.96
CA PHE A 186 1.87 0.06 2.91
C PHE A 186 2.21 -0.56 4.26
N ALA A 187 2.69 -1.80 4.25
CA ALA A 187 3.05 -2.51 5.46
C ALA A 187 4.19 -1.78 6.20
N LEU A 188 5.20 -1.27 5.46
CA LEU A 188 6.28 -0.45 5.99
C LEU A 188 5.75 0.84 6.64
N ARG A 189 4.84 1.57 5.97
CA ARG A 189 4.23 2.77 6.56
C ARG A 189 3.52 2.45 7.88
N VAL A 190 2.77 1.36 7.95
CA VAL A 190 2.06 0.95 9.18
C VAL A 190 3.07 0.57 10.26
N ALA A 191 4.11 -0.19 9.89
CA ALA A 191 5.16 -0.66 10.80
C ALA A 191 6.03 0.48 11.36
N LEU A 192 6.30 1.51 10.57
CA LEU A 192 6.97 2.73 11.03
C LEU A 192 6.08 3.52 11.98
N ARG A 193 4.79 3.67 11.65
CA ARG A 193 3.84 4.42 12.49
C ARG A 193 3.61 3.78 13.85
N ASN A 194 3.61 2.45 13.93
CA ASN A 194 3.40 1.74 15.20
C ASN A 194 4.72 1.39 15.92
N GLY A 195 5.88 1.75 15.37
CA GLY A 195 7.20 1.52 15.97
C GLY A 195 7.68 0.06 15.96
N SER A 196 7.03 -0.83 15.20
CA SER A 196 7.47 -2.23 15.03
C SER A 196 8.66 -2.37 14.07
N VAL A 197 8.76 -1.45 13.12
CA VAL A 197 9.95 -1.21 12.29
C VAL A 197 10.41 0.21 12.55
N TYR A 198 11.71 0.43 12.64
CA TYR A 198 12.30 1.71 13.01
C TYR A 198 13.63 1.93 12.28
N VAL A 199 14.15 3.16 12.34
CA VAL A 199 15.50 3.49 11.89
C VAL A 199 16.23 4.05 13.10
N GLU A 200 17.40 3.48 13.45
CA GLU A 200 18.11 3.83 14.68
C GLU A 200 18.47 5.32 14.77
N HIS A 201 18.84 5.92 13.63
CA HIS A 201 19.15 7.34 13.50
C HIS A 201 17.90 8.18 13.16
N SER A 202 16.74 7.86 13.72
CA SER A 202 15.52 8.67 13.64
C SER A 202 15.14 9.19 15.02
N PHE A 203 14.57 10.39 15.12
CA PHE A 203 13.97 10.85 16.37
C PHE A 203 12.53 10.35 16.50
N SER A 204 11.76 10.40 15.41
CA SER A 204 10.32 10.14 15.41
C SER A 204 9.94 8.68 15.12
N PHE A 205 10.83 7.89 14.51
CA PHE A 205 10.60 6.50 14.10
C PHE A 205 11.58 5.57 14.83
N ARG A 206 11.46 5.55 16.16
CA ARG A 206 12.23 4.67 17.07
C ARG A 206 11.43 3.42 17.44
N SER A 207 12.13 2.40 17.94
CA SER A 207 11.47 1.20 18.42
C SER A 207 10.53 1.51 19.59
N LEU A 208 9.37 0.84 19.64
CA LEU A 208 8.45 0.97 20.77
C LEU A 208 9.14 0.60 22.10
N GLY A 209 10.07 -0.35 22.07
CA GLY A 209 10.88 -0.75 23.22
C GLY A 209 11.76 0.38 23.78
N MET A 210 12.26 1.29 22.94
CA MET A 210 13.03 2.46 23.37
C MET A 210 12.16 3.61 23.90
N LEU A 211 10.91 3.72 23.44
CA LEU A 211 9.94 4.69 23.97
C LEU A 211 9.49 4.34 25.40
N LEU A 212 9.42 3.05 25.73
CA LEU A 212 8.95 2.57 27.03
C LEU A 212 9.99 2.67 28.17
N ILE A 213 11.24 3.03 27.87
CA ILE A 213 12.29 3.19 28.90
C ILE A 213 12.12 4.52 29.68
N HIS A 214 11.27 5.44 29.23
CA HIS A 214 11.04 6.73 29.92
C HIS A 214 9.76 6.78 30.77
N SER A 215 9.02 5.67 30.93
CA SER A 215 7.76 5.64 31.69
C SER A 215 7.75 4.62 32.83
N ASN A 216 8.92 4.20 33.33
CA ASN A 216 8.99 3.40 34.55
C ASN A 216 10.16 3.86 35.43
N ASN A 217 9.98 5.03 36.05
CA ASN A 217 10.61 5.36 37.34
C ASN A 217 9.47 5.87 38.23
N SER A 218 8.90 4.95 39.03
CA SER A 218 8.21 5.28 40.27
C SER A 218 9.23 5.41 41.39
#